data_AF-A0A371YRT3-F1
#
_entry.id   AF-A0A371YRT3-F1
#
_cell.length_a   1.000
_cell.length_b   1.000
_cell.length_c   1.000
_cell.angle_alpha   90.00
_cell.angle_beta   90.00
_cell.angle_gamma   90.00
#
_symmetry.space_group_name_H-M   'P 1'
#
loop_
_entity.id
_entity.type
_entity.pdbx_description
1 polymer ?
#
loop_
_entity_poly.entity_id
_entity_poly.type
_entity_poly.pdbx_seq_one_letter_code
_entity_poly.pdbx_strand_id
1 'polypeptide(L)'
;MPKLKIALIDDDLARAHLIEQSLREHDFDVVACLSIDHVNLTPLKQLQADIILLDMDNPHRDLIENCVSQFDLPTVLFTKNSQKDTIKNAIDAGITAYIIDGIDPNKLEAILEISIEQFKKHQKLANDLKDTKTKLADRKDIDKAKVLLMKLHHLNEESAFALLRKNAMSHRMTMGEMSRRLIDAQALLQGQLKDEP
;
A
#
# COMPACT_ATOMS: atom_id res chain seq x y z
N MET A 1 -27.09 8.44 -0.44
CA MET A 1 -25.81 7.74 -0.14
C MET A 1 -24.76 8.82 0.10
N PRO A 2 -23.69 8.58 0.89
CA PRO A 2 -22.61 9.56 0.99
C PRO A 2 -22.02 9.83 -0.40
N LYS A 3 -21.77 11.10 -0.71
CA LYS A 3 -21.14 11.49 -1.98
C LYS A 3 -19.70 10.96 -1.99
N LEU A 4 -19.33 10.37 -3.11
CA LEU A 4 -18.02 9.77 -3.32
C LEU A 4 -16.98 10.90 -3.40
N LYS A 5 -15.95 10.85 -2.56
CA LYS A 5 -14.95 11.93 -2.47
C LYS A 5 -13.82 11.69 -3.45
N ILE A 6 -13.65 12.63 -4.36
CA ILE A 6 -12.71 12.52 -5.48
C ILE A 6 -11.56 13.50 -5.28
N ALA A 7 -10.33 13.00 -5.39
CA ALA A 7 -9.15 13.83 -5.61
C ALA A 7 -8.85 13.87 -7.10
N LEU A 8 -8.89 15.05 -7.72
CA LEU A 8 -8.56 15.27 -9.12
C LEU A 8 -7.11 15.74 -9.23
N ILE A 9 -6.34 15.07 -10.07
CA ILE A 9 -4.96 15.39 -10.39
C ILE A 9 -4.85 15.52 -11.90
N ASP A 10 -4.41 16.67 -12.37
CA ASP A 10 -4.29 17.00 -13.79
C ASP A 10 -2.93 17.64 -14.08
N ASP A 11 -2.42 17.52 -15.31
CA ASP A 11 -1.26 18.31 -15.77
C ASP A 11 -1.63 19.76 -16.12
N ASP A 12 -2.92 20.05 -16.35
CA ASP A 12 -3.47 21.36 -16.64
C ASP A 12 -4.54 21.76 -15.61
N LEU A 13 -4.23 22.76 -14.77
CA LEU A 13 -5.16 23.26 -13.76
C LEU A 13 -6.43 23.86 -14.37
N ALA A 14 -6.37 24.52 -15.53
CA ALA A 14 -7.57 25.10 -16.14
C ALA A 14 -8.53 24.00 -16.58
N ARG A 15 -8.01 22.91 -17.14
CA ARG A 15 -8.79 21.70 -17.46
C ARG A 15 -9.33 21.04 -16.20
N ALA A 16 -8.51 20.94 -15.15
CA ALA A 16 -8.92 20.37 -13.88
C ALA A 16 -10.14 21.08 -13.28
N HIS A 17 -10.20 22.42 -13.32
CA HIS A 17 -11.35 23.17 -12.83
C HIS A 17 -12.63 22.95 -13.67
N LEU A 18 -12.50 22.76 -14.99
CA LEU A 18 -13.65 22.42 -15.84
C LEU A 18 -14.19 21.02 -15.52
N ILE A 19 -13.29 20.06 -15.33
CA ILE A 19 -13.64 18.70 -14.91
C ILE A 19 -14.28 18.72 -13.52
N GLU A 20 -13.71 19.47 -12.57
CA GLU A 20 -14.26 19.64 -11.24
C GLU A 20 -15.71 20.14 -11.28
N GLN A 21 -15.99 21.18 -12.07
CA GLN A 21 -17.34 21.71 -12.23
C GLN A 21 -18.29 20.64 -12.77
N SER A 22 -17.90 19.94 -13.83
CA SER A 22 -18.69 18.83 -14.39
C SER A 22 -18.95 17.73 -13.37
N LEU A 23 -17.95 17.32 -12.59
CA LEU A 23 -18.12 16.31 -11.54
C LEU A 23 -19.09 16.76 -10.45
N ARG A 24 -19.01 18.03 -10.02
CA ARG A 24 -19.92 18.59 -9.00
C ARG A 24 -21.36 18.69 -9.50
N GLU A 25 -21.57 18.98 -10.79
CA GLU A 25 -22.89 18.98 -11.44
C GLU A 25 -23.52 17.59 -11.46
N HIS A 26 -22.71 16.53 -11.49
CA HIS A 26 -23.13 15.14 -11.47
C HIS A 26 -23.08 14.51 -10.05
N ASP A 27 -23.25 15.35 -9.02
CA ASP A 27 -23.36 14.94 -7.62
C ASP A 27 -22.12 14.28 -6.98
N PHE A 28 -20.94 14.35 -7.61
CA PHE A 28 -19.67 13.96 -6.99
C PHE A 28 -19.10 15.05 -6.07
N ASP A 29 -18.33 14.65 -5.05
CA ASP A 29 -17.66 15.59 -4.14
C ASP A 29 -16.16 15.67 -4.45
N VAL A 30 -15.72 16.71 -5.15
CA VAL A 30 -14.30 16.93 -5.43
C VAL A 30 -13.66 17.59 -4.21
N VAL A 31 -12.81 16.85 -3.48
CA VAL A 31 -12.18 17.31 -2.24
C VAL A 31 -10.80 17.94 -2.45
N ALA A 32 -10.19 17.66 -3.60
CA ALA A 32 -8.93 18.25 -4.02
C ALA A 32 -8.88 18.36 -5.53
N CYS A 33 -8.25 19.44 -6.00
CA CYS A 33 -7.88 19.68 -7.38
C CYS A 33 -6.40 20.11 -7.38
N LEU A 34 -5.53 19.30 -7.99
CA LEU A 34 -4.08 19.43 -7.86
C LEU A 34 -3.43 19.32 -9.23
N SER A 35 -2.33 20.05 -9.40
CA SER A 35 -1.43 19.82 -10.52
C SER A 35 -0.47 18.67 -10.19
N ILE A 36 -0.09 17.89 -11.22
CA ILE A 36 0.88 16.80 -11.14
C ILE A 36 2.19 17.19 -10.41
N ASP A 37 2.67 18.43 -10.63
CA ASP A 37 3.92 18.94 -10.05
C ASP A 37 3.81 19.22 -8.55
N HIS A 38 2.57 19.42 -8.07
CA HIS A 38 2.26 19.74 -6.67
C HIS A 38 1.78 18.54 -5.86
N VAL A 39 1.63 17.37 -6.49
CA VAL A 39 1.24 16.12 -5.82
C VAL A 39 2.23 15.74 -4.71
N ASN A 40 3.53 16.00 -4.90
CA ASN A 40 4.53 15.69 -3.88
C ASN A 40 4.60 16.69 -2.72
N LEU A 41 3.99 17.88 -2.87
CA LEU A 41 4.14 19.00 -1.92
C LEU A 41 2.98 19.11 -0.94
N THR A 42 1.86 18.47 -1.23
CA THR A 42 0.67 18.53 -0.37
C THR A 42 0.65 17.29 0.53
N PRO A 43 0.51 17.42 1.87
CA PRO A 43 0.31 16.28 2.76
C PRO A 43 -1.09 15.68 2.53
N LEU A 44 -1.18 14.93 1.45
CA LEU A 44 -2.42 14.42 0.86
C LEU A 44 -3.13 13.36 1.70
N LYS A 45 -2.46 12.81 2.71
CA LYS A 45 -3.09 11.93 3.71
C LYS A 45 -4.20 12.61 4.52
N GLN A 46 -4.28 13.94 4.51
CA GLN A 46 -5.37 14.69 5.14
C GLN A 46 -6.60 14.85 4.23
N LEU A 47 -6.42 14.68 2.92
CA LEU A 47 -7.50 14.70 1.96
C LEU A 47 -8.22 13.36 2.07
N GLN A 48 -9.37 13.37 2.74
CA GLN A 48 -10.23 12.20 2.94
C GLN A 48 -10.89 11.76 1.61
N ALA A 49 -10.10 11.58 0.57
CA ALA A 49 -10.56 11.11 -0.73
C ALA A 49 -10.77 9.59 -0.70
N ASP A 50 -11.79 9.13 -1.41
CA ASP A 50 -12.09 7.71 -1.60
C ASP A 50 -11.46 7.18 -2.90
N ILE A 51 -11.22 8.06 -3.87
CA ILE A 51 -10.70 7.71 -5.19
C ILE A 51 -9.90 8.88 -5.80
N ILE A 52 -8.95 8.53 -6.66
CA ILE A 52 -8.15 9.48 -7.42
C ILE A 52 -8.55 9.42 -8.88
N LEU A 53 -8.81 10.59 -9.46
CA LEU A 53 -8.89 10.78 -10.88
C LEU A 53 -7.62 11.46 -11.36
N LEU A 54 -6.93 10.77 -12.26
CA LEU A 54 -5.69 11.21 -12.87
C LEU A 54 -6.01 11.55 -14.33
N ASP A 55 -5.89 12.80 -14.74
CA ASP A 55 -5.97 13.18 -16.16
C ASP A 55 -4.57 13.53 -16.65
N MET A 56 -4.07 12.77 -17.62
CA MET A 56 -2.75 12.97 -18.21
C MET A 56 -2.84 12.83 -19.73
N ASP A 57 -2.41 13.85 -20.47
CA ASP A 57 -2.32 13.73 -21.92
C ASP A 57 -1.23 12.72 -22.32
N ASN A 58 -0.12 12.68 -21.56
CA ASN A 58 0.99 11.75 -21.77
C ASN A 58 1.33 10.97 -20.48
N PRO A 59 0.64 9.86 -20.21
CA PRO A 59 0.88 9.07 -19.01
C PRO A 59 2.21 8.29 -19.11
N HIS A 60 3.15 8.62 -18.22
CA HIS A 60 4.38 7.87 -18.02
C HIS A 60 4.27 6.98 -16.78
N ARG A 61 4.79 5.75 -16.87
CA ARG A 61 4.75 4.74 -15.81
C ARG A 61 5.22 5.28 -14.46
N ASP A 62 6.37 5.94 -14.43
CA ASP A 62 7.00 6.42 -13.19
C ASP A 62 6.13 7.47 -12.46
N LEU A 63 5.44 8.34 -13.20
CA LEU A 63 4.53 9.33 -12.62
C LEU A 63 3.30 8.67 -12.00
N ILE A 64 2.76 7.66 -12.68
CA ILE A 64 1.62 6.88 -12.19
C ILE A 64 2.00 6.10 -10.95
N GLU A 65 3.15 5.40 -10.96
CA GLU A 65 3.64 4.63 -9.81
C GLU A 65 3.87 5.52 -8.59
N ASN A 66 4.46 6.71 -8.78
CA ASN A 66 4.65 7.68 -7.72
C ASN A 66 3.31 8.12 -7.12
N CYS A 67 2.30 8.38 -7.95
CA CYS A 67 0.96 8.70 -7.48
C CYS A 67 0.35 7.52 -6.71
N VAL A 68 0.19 6.36 -7.34
CA VAL A 68 -0.47 5.18 -6.74
C VAL A 68 0.17 4.81 -5.39
N SER A 69 1.51 4.82 -5.30
CA SER A 69 2.23 4.48 -4.07
C SER A 69 2.09 5.53 -2.96
N GLN A 70 1.92 6.81 -3.29
CA GLN A 70 1.78 7.88 -2.29
C GLN A 70 0.41 7.87 -1.61
N PHE A 71 -0.64 7.54 -2.35
CA PHE A 71 -2.01 7.65 -1.86
C PHE A 71 -2.61 6.34 -1.34
N ASP A 72 -2.18 5.17 -1.84
CA ASP A 72 -2.80 3.87 -1.51
C ASP A 72 -4.33 3.92 -1.64
N LEU A 73 -4.80 4.53 -2.73
CA LEU A 73 -6.21 4.70 -3.07
C LEU A 73 -6.48 4.14 -4.48
N PRO A 74 -7.74 3.74 -4.77
CA PRO A 74 -8.16 3.45 -6.13
C PRO A 74 -7.82 4.63 -7.04
N THR A 75 -7.18 4.35 -8.18
CA THR A 75 -6.71 5.38 -9.11
C THR A 75 -7.24 5.08 -10.50
N VAL A 76 -7.94 6.05 -11.08
CA VAL A 76 -8.52 5.97 -12.42
C VAL A 76 -7.80 6.96 -13.32
N LEU A 77 -7.23 6.47 -14.41
CA LEU A 77 -6.49 7.26 -15.38
C LEU A 77 -7.37 7.60 -16.57
N PHE A 78 -7.53 8.89 -16.85
CA PHE A 78 -8.06 9.46 -18.08
C PHE A 78 -6.93 9.90 -18.98
N THR A 79 -7.04 9.57 -20.27
CA THR A 79 -6.09 10.03 -21.27
C THR A 79 -6.69 9.93 -22.66
N LYS A 80 -6.17 10.72 -23.59
CA LYS A 80 -6.48 10.59 -25.03
C LYS A 80 -5.62 9.53 -25.70
N ASN A 81 -4.63 8.99 -25.00
CA ASN A 81 -3.73 7.99 -25.53
C ASN A 81 -4.43 6.62 -25.59
N SER A 82 -4.43 5.98 -26.76
CA SER A 82 -5.01 4.65 -26.98
C SER A 82 -3.95 3.59 -27.31
N GLN A 83 -2.66 3.92 -27.15
CA GLN A 83 -1.56 3.00 -27.42
C GLN A 83 -1.54 1.86 -26.40
N LYS A 84 -1.43 0.63 -26.91
CA LYS A 84 -1.43 -0.59 -26.07
C LYS A 84 -0.31 -0.62 -25.04
N ASP A 85 0.87 -0.13 -25.40
CA ASP A 85 2.02 -0.11 -24.49
C ASP A 85 1.77 0.83 -23.32
N THR A 86 1.18 2.00 -23.57
CA THR A 86 0.78 2.95 -22.53
C THR A 86 -0.27 2.37 -21.60
N ILE A 87 -1.29 1.68 -22.14
CA ILE A 87 -2.33 1.01 -21.34
C ILE A 87 -1.68 -0.02 -20.42
N LYS A 88 -0.81 -0.87 -20.96
CA LYS A 88 -0.13 -1.91 -20.18
C LYS A 88 0.75 -1.31 -19.09
N ASN A 89 1.55 -0.30 -19.43
CA ASN A 89 2.41 0.40 -18.48
C ASN A 89 1.61 1.03 -17.33
N ALA A 90 0.43 1.57 -17.61
CA ALA A 90 -0.43 2.16 -16.60
C ALA A 90 -1.04 1.09 -15.68
N ILE A 91 -1.50 -0.04 -16.24
CA ILE A 91 -1.98 -1.20 -15.45
C ILE A 91 -0.86 -1.75 -14.56
N ASP A 92 0.33 -1.93 -15.10
CA ASP A 92 1.50 -2.41 -14.37
C ASP A 92 1.95 -1.43 -13.27
N ALA A 93 1.65 -0.14 -13.43
CA ALA A 93 1.86 0.90 -12.41
C ALA A 93 0.82 0.90 -11.28
N GLY A 94 -0.25 0.10 -11.39
CA GLY A 94 -1.22 -0.11 -10.32
C GLY A 94 -2.50 0.73 -10.39
N ILE A 95 -2.86 1.27 -11.55
CA ILE A 95 -4.20 1.88 -11.72
C ILE A 95 -5.29 0.81 -11.65
N THR A 96 -6.47 1.22 -11.22
CA THR A 96 -7.67 0.36 -11.16
C THR A 96 -8.54 0.42 -12.40
N ALA A 97 -8.50 1.54 -13.14
CA ALA A 97 -9.21 1.69 -14.40
C ALA A 97 -8.51 2.69 -15.33
N TYR A 98 -8.65 2.45 -16.63
CA TYR A 98 -8.11 3.29 -17.70
C TYR A 98 -9.25 3.69 -18.63
N ILE A 99 -9.44 4.99 -18.85
CA ILE A 99 -10.54 5.55 -19.64
C ILE A 99 -9.96 6.39 -20.78
N ILE A 100 -10.42 6.09 -22.00
CA ILE A 100 -10.06 6.78 -23.24
C ILE A 100 -11.21 7.72 -23.61
N ASP A 101 -10.88 8.88 -24.18
CA ASP A 101 -11.83 9.89 -24.70
C ASP A 101 -12.67 10.64 -23.64
N GLY A 102 -12.19 10.67 -22.40
CA GLY A 102 -12.68 11.58 -21.36
C GLY A 102 -13.81 11.04 -20.48
N ILE A 103 -14.44 11.94 -19.73
CA ILE A 103 -15.40 11.61 -18.67
C ILE A 103 -16.82 11.62 -19.23
N ASP A 104 -17.44 10.45 -19.36
CA ASP A 104 -18.89 10.31 -19.50
C ASP A 104 -19.50 10.18 -18.10
N PRO A 105 -20.19 11.22 -17.58
CA PRO A 105 -20.65 11.23 -16.19
C PRO A 105 -21.61 10.07 -15.87
N ASN A 106 -22.39 9.62 -16.85
CA ASN A 106 -23.33 8.51 -16.67
C ASN A 106 -22.64 7.16 -16.47
N LYS A 107 -21.41 7.01 -16.98
CA LYS A 107 -20.61 5.80 -16.82
C LYS A 107 -19.60 5.93 -15.68
N LEU A 108 -19.26 7.16 -15.31
CA LEU A 108 -18.25 7.44 -14.32
C LEU A 108 -18.58 6.76 -12.99
N GLU A 109 -19.81 6.91 -12.49
CA GLU A 109 -20.22 6.32 -11.21
C GLU A 109 -19.93 4.81 -11.15
N ALA A 110 -20.36 4.07 -12.17
CA ALA A 110 -20.11 2.63 -12.26
C ALA A 110 -18.62 2.29 -12.34
N ILE A 111 -17.83 3.06 -13.08
CA ILE A 111 -16.39 2.82 -13.19
C ILE A 111 -15.67 3.10 -11.86
N LEU A 112 -16.06 4.15 -11.14
CA LEU A 112 -15.52 4.47 -9.82
C LEU A 112 -15.85 3.38 -8.80
N GLU A 113 -17.10 2.90 -8.78
CA GLU A 113 -17.52 1.82 -7.88
C GLU A 113 -16.75 0.51 -8.17
N ILE A 114 -16.62 0.14 -9.45
CA ILE A 114 -15.82 -1.01 -9.88
C ILE A 114 -14.35 -0.83 -9.47
N SER A 115 -13.80 0.37 -9.62
CA SER A 115 -12.41 0.68 -9.27
C SER A 115 -12.13 0.52 -7.77
N ILE A 116 -13.05 1.01 -6.93
CA ILE A 116 -12.99 0.85 -5.47
C ILE A 116 -12.99 -0.63 -5.09
N GLU A 117 -13.89 -1.43 -5.65
CA GLU A 117 -13.99 -2.85 -5.32
C GLU A 117 -12.78 -3.65 -5.82
N GLN A 118 -12.24 -3.30 -6.99
CA GLN A 118 -10.99 -3.88 -7.47
C GLN A 118 -9.81 -3.55 -6.55
N PHE A 119 -9.70 -2.29 -6.11
CA PHE A 119 -8.67 -1.86 -5.17
C PHE A 119 -8.74 -2.65 -3.86
N LYS A 120 -9.93 -2.72 -3.24
CA LYS A 120 -10.13 -3.48 -1.99
C LYS A 120 -9.75 -4.95 -2.14
N LYS A 121 -10.13 -5.59 -3.25
CA LYS A 121 -9.74 -6.99 -3.53
C LYS A 121 -8.23 -7.14 -3.67
N HIS A 122 -7.58 -6.23 -4.40
CA HIS A 122 -6.12 -6.24 -4.54
C HIS A 122 -5.45 -6.06 -3.18
N GLN A 123 -5.83 -5.04 -2.41
CA GLN A 123 -5.25 -4.75 -1.11
C GLN A 123 -5.42 -5.93 -0.14
N LYS A 124 -6.58 -6.59 -0.16
CA LYS A 124 -6.81 -7.81 0.62
C LYS A 124 -5.84 -8.93 0.21
N LEU A 125 -5.68 -9.20 -1.08
CA LEU A 125 -4.74 -10.23 -1.56
C LEU A 125 -3.29 -9.89 -1.22
N ALA A 126 -2.89 -8.62 -1.34
CA ALA A 126 -1.56 -8.15 -0.97
C ALA A 126 -1.29 -8.34 0.53
N ASN A 127 -2.27 -8.02 1.38
CA ASN A 127 -2.20 -8.23 2.82
C ASN A 127 -2.15 -9.72 3.19
N ASP A 128 -3.01 -10.55 2.61
CA ASP A 128 -3.01 -12.00 2.83
C ASP A 128 -1.66 -12.63 2.43
N LEU A 129 -1.07 -12.16 1.32
CA LEU A 129 0.25 -12.59 0.86
C LEU A 129 1.35 -12.13 1.81
N LYS A 130 1.29 -10.88 2.28
CA LYS A 130 2.23 -10.34 3.28
C LYS A 130 2.16 -11.14 4.58
N ASP A 131 0.97 -11.39 5.09
CA ASP A 131 0.75 -12.16 6.33
C ASP A 131 1.26 -13.59 6.20
N THR A 132 1.05 -14.23 5.04
CA THR A 132 1.56 -15.57 4.77
C THR A 132 3.09 -15.60 4.74
N LYS A 133 3.72 -14.62 4.08
CA LYS A 133 5.19 -14.49 4.06
C LYS A 133 5.74 -14.24 5.47
N THR A 134 5.09 -13.39 6.26
CA THR A 134 5.46 -13.13 7.65
C THR A 134 5.36 -14.40 8.49
N LYS A 135 4.28 -15.18 8.38
CA LYS A 135 4.13 -16.46 9.11
C LYS A 135 5.23 -17.47 8.76
N LEU A 136 5.64 -17.53 7.49
CA LEU A 136 6.74 -18.39 7.05
C LEU A 136 8.09 -17.94 7.63
N ALA A 137 8.36 -16.63 7.63
CA ALA A 137 9.56 -16.07 8.24
C ALA A 137 9.58 -16.30 9.76
N ASP A 138 8.47 -16.02 10.44
CA ASP A 138 8.28 -16.23 11.88
C ASP A 138 8.56 -17.67 12.28
N ARG A 139 8.08 -18.66 11.51
CA ARG A 139 8.34 -20.08 11.79
C ARG A 139 9.85 -20.38 11.83
N LYS A 140 10.60 -19.84 10.87
CA LYS A 140 12.06 -20.03 10.81
C LYS A 140 12.76 -19.37 12.00
N ASP A 141 12.32 -18.19 12.40
CA ASP A 141 12.89 -17.48 13.55
C ASP A 141 12.55 -18.18 14.86
N ILE A 142 11.32 -18.67 15.03
CA ILE A 142 10.89 -19.43 16.20
C ILE A 142 11.73 -20.71 16.36
N ASP A 143 11.96 -21.46 15.28
CA ASP A 143 12.78 -22.66 15.35
C ASP A 143 14.23 -22.35 15.74
N LYS A 144 14.82 -21.27 15.20
CA LYS A 144 16.16 -20.82 15.62
C LYS A 144 16.20 -20.38 17.09
N ALA A 145 15.22 -19.61 17.54
CA ALA A 145 15.11 -19.13 18.91
C ALA A 145 14.95 -20.29 19.90
N LYS A 146 14.14 -21.31 19.57
CA LYS A 146 14.03 -22.54 20.36
C LYS A 146 15.39 -23.22 20.49
N VAL A 147 16.10 -23.46 19.38
CA VAL A 147 17.42 -24.08 19.40
C VAL A 147 18.41 -23.29 20.26
N LEU A 148 18.35 -21.95 20.22
CA LEU A 148 19.18 -21.11 21.08
C LEU A 148 18.83 -21.31 22.56
N LEU A 149 17.56 -21.25 22.92
CA LEU A 149 17.10 -21.46 24.31
C LEU A 149 17.46 -22.85 24.83
N MET A 150 17.36 -23.87 23.98
CA MET A 150 17.78 -25.24 24.32
C MET A 150 19.28 -25.29 24.65
N LYS A 151 20.12 -24.59 23.89
CA LYS A 151 21.58 -24.55 24.11
C LYS A 151 21.96 -23.74 25.34
N LEU A 152 21.36 -22.58 25.56
CA LEU A 152 21.69 -21.66 26.66
C LEU A 152 21.16 -22.14 28.02
N HIS A 153 19.96 -22.73 28.05
CA HIS A 153 19.29 -23.12 29.29
C HIS A 153 19.17 -24.63 29.48
N HIS A 154 19.80 -25.43 28.61
CA HIS A 154 19.74 -26.90 28.64
C HIS A 154 18.30 -27.45 28.66
N LEU A 155 17.40 -26.80 27.93
CA LEU A 155 15.99 -27.16 27.86
C LEU A 155 15.73 -28.16 26.73
N ASN A 156 14.71 -29.00 26.90
CA ASN A 156 14.11 -29.72 25.78
C ASN A 156 13.27 -28.76 24.91
N GLU A 157 12.89 -29.22 23.71
CA GLU A 157 12.17 -28.38 22.75
C GLU A 157 10.84 -27.85 23.29
N GLU A 158 10.08 -28.71 23.99
CA GLU A 158 8.78 -28.35 24.56
C GLU A 158 8.90 -27.24 25.60
N SER A 159 9.89 -27.33 26.49
CA SER A 159 10.17 -26.32 27.51
C SER A 159 10.68 -25.02 26.89
N ALA A 160 11.52 -25.09 25.85
CA ALA A 160 12.00 -23.92 25.12
C ALA A 160 10.83 -23.19 24.42
N PHE A 161 9.93 -23.92 23.78
CA PHE A 161 8.73 -23.34 23.15
C PHE A 161 7.79 -22.71 24.19
N ALA A 162 7.54 -23.39 25.31
CA ALA A 162 6.71 -22.87 26.40
C ALA A 162 7.29 -21.58 27.00
N LEU A 163 8.62 -21.53 27.19
CA LEU A 163 9.33 -20.36 27.70
C LEU A 163 9.24 -19.18 26.73
N LEU A 164 9.45 -19.43 25.44
CA LEU A 164 9.36 -18.41 24.39
C LEU A 164 7.94 -17.83 24.30
N ARG A 165 6.92 -18.70 24.34
CA ARG A 165 5.50 -18.31 24.35
C ARG A 165 5.12 -17.51 25.60
N LYS A 166 5.59 -17.93 26.77
CA LYS A 166 5.36 -17.20 28.02
C LYS A 166 5.93 -15.78 27.94
N ASN A 167 7.16 -15.64 27.44
CA ASN A 167 7.81 -14.33 27.31
C ASN A 167 7.13 -13.43 26.27
N ALA A 168 6.74 -13.98 25.12
CA ALA A 168 6.01 -13.23 24.10
C ALA A 168 4.69 -12.66 24.64
N MET A 169 3.94 -13.47 25.40
CA MET A 169 2.70 -13.07 26.03
C MET A 169 2.91 -11.98 27.09
N SER A 170 3.91 -12.12 27.97
CA SER A 170 4.23 -11.13 28.99
C SER A 170 4.58 -9.75 28.41
N HIS A 171 5.16 -9.72 27.21
CA HIS A 171 5.55 -8.48 26.54
C HIS A 171 4.56 -8.03 25.44
N ARG A 172 3.37 -8.66 25.34
CA ARG A 172 2.33 -8.36 24.34
C ARG A 172 2.86 -8.31 22.90
N MET A 173 3.76 -9.23 22.56
CA MET A 173 4.33 -9.35 21.21
C MET A 173 4.03 -10.73 20.62
N THR A 174 4.17 -10.83 19.31
CA THR A 174 4.06 -12.12 18.61
C THR A 174 5.26 -13.01 18.93
N MET A 175 5.07 -14.32 18.79
CA MET A 175 6.16 -15.31 18.90
C MET A 175 7.31 -15.01 17.95
N GLY A 176 7.02 -14.59 16.71
CA GLY A 176 8.03 -14.23 15.72
C GLY A 176 8.88 -13.03 16.15
N GLU A 177 8.23 -11.97 16.66
CA GLU A 177 8.93 -10.78 17.17
C GLU A 177 9.81 -11.09 18.38
N MET A 178 9.30 -11.86 19.33
CA MET A 178 10.10 -12.31 20.48
C MET A 178 11.31 -13.13 20.03
N SER A 179 11.12 -13.99 19.03
CA SER A 179 12.20 -14.83 18.48
C SER A 179 13.28 -13.99 17.83
N ARG A 180 12.91 -13.00 17.00
CA ARG A 180 13.85 -12.06 16.39
C ARG A 180 14.65 -11.28 17.44
N ARG A 181 13.97 -10.71 18.44
CA ARG A 181 14.65 -9.97 19.52
C ARG A 181 15.69 -10.82 20.25
N LEU A 182 15.37 -12.09 20.50
CA LEU A 182 16.28 -13.01 21.16
C LEU A 182 17.49 -13.36 20.27
N ILE A 183 17.26 -13.56 18.96
CA ILE A 183 18.33 -13.80 17.99
C ILE A 183 19.24 -12.57 17.85
N ASP A 184 18.66 -11.37 17.75
CA ASP A 184 19.41 -10.11 17.62
C ASP A 184 20.25 -9.83 18.88
N ALA A 185 19.68 -10.05 20.07
CA ALA A 185 20.39 -9.91 21.34
C ALA A 185 21.57 -10.89 21.43
N GLN A 186 21.40 -12.15 21.00
CA GLN A 186 22.48 -13.12 20.94
C GLN A 186 23.59 -12.68 19.98
N ALA A 187 23.22 -12.20 18.79
CA ALA A 187 24.18 -11.73 17.80
C ALA A 187 25.02 -10.56 18.32
N LEU A 188 24.39 -9.63 19.07
CA LEU A 188 25.08 -8.51 19.71
C LEU A 188 26.09 -8.99 20.76
N LEU A 189 25.69 -9.92 21.63
CA LEU A 189 26.56 -10.50 22.67
C LEU A 189 27.74 -11.26 22.06
N GLN A 190 27.53 -11.98 20.96
CA GLN A 190 28.61 -12.69 20.25
C GLN A 190 29.52 -11.76 19.45
N GLY A 191 29.01 -10.62 18.98
CA GLY A 191 29.82 -9.57 18.35
C GLY A 191 30.80 -8.94 19.34
N GLN A 192 30.34 -8.66 20.58
CA GLN A 192 31.20 -8.12 21.64
C GLN A 192 32.29 -9.09 22.10
N LEU A 193 32.09 -10.40 21.98
CA LEU A 193 33.08 -11.43 22.37
C LEU A 193 34.20 -11.65 21.33
N LYS A 194 34.10 -11.08 20.13
CA LYS A 194 35.14 -11.19 19.07
C LYS A 194 36.09 -10.00 19.02
N ASP A 195 35.77 -8.92 19.72
CA ASP A 195 36.54 -7.66 19.74
C ASP A 195 37.38 -7.49 21.03
N GLU A 196 37.46 -8.50 21.91
CA GLU A 196 38.45 -8.53 22.99
C GLU A 196 39.71 -9.30 22.55
N PRO A 197 40.90 -8.65 22.59
CA PRO A 197 42.18 -9.20 22.12
C PRO A 197 42.78 -10.30 23.01
#